data_AF-A0A1X3P4F9-F1
#
_entry.id   AF-A0A1X3P4F9-F1
#
_cell.length_a   1.000
_cell.length_b   1.000
_cell.length_c   1.000
_cell.angle_alpha   90.00
_cell.angle_beta   90.00
_cell.angle_gamma   90.00
#
_symmetry.space_group_name_H-M   'P 1'
#
loop_
_entity.id
_entity.type
_entity.pdbx_description
1 polymer ?
#
loop_
_entity_poly.entity_id
_entity_poly.type
_entity_poly.pdbx_seq_one_letter_code
_entity_poly.pdbx_strand_id
1 'polypeptide(L)'
;MIDPTVAKMSQNRVMTASRGRPRIQETADEIVASVLATAGPRVSTAEFSTRRVAELTGLSQSVVSRAFRRIRRAGEHAGRRGGERGGEDEAIETIRAVEMSGRALRLGRVRVSFPEILVEFREVAPAEERTVSPRPTAFGRRRAAVMAALEVSGARGWPEQGEAVPASGESARGLRVVWRPGATGWEESAGSVAGLLDRCLPVDDACRGICCSSWPPGRGAGCMGWTGGGASRWKLVSFLTQNRWQCPSIRPRGGRVGGCRMRSFR
;
A
#
# COMPACT_ATOMS: atom_id res chain seq x y z
N MET A 1 -24.71 -24.30 43.91
CA MET A 1 -24.29 -25.22 42.81
C MET A 1 -24.11 -24.37 41.57
N ILE A 2 -22.86 -24.03 41.25
CA ILE A 2 -22.49 -23.21 40.09
C ILE A 2 -21.52 -24.08 39.28
N ASP A 3 -21.86 -24.30 38.02
CA ASP A 3 -21.21 -25.23 37.10
C ASP A 3 -19.91 -24.61 36.52
N PRO A 4 -18.71 -25.17 36.76
CA PRO A 4 -17.44 -24.54 36.40
C PRO A 4 -16.91 -24.97 35.01
N THR A 5 -17.78 -25.17 34.01
CA THR A 5 -17.41 -25.91 32.79
C THR A 5 -17.48 -25.12 31.47
N VAL A 6 -17.39 -23.77 31.50
CA VAL A 6 -17.47 -22.94 30.26
C VAL A 6 -16.37 -21.86 30.18
N ALA A 7 -15.14 -22.16 30.61
CA ALA A 7 -14.04 -21.20 30.52
C ALA A 7 -12.75 -21.84 30.00
N LYS A 8 -12.78 -22.43 28.80
CA LYS A 8 -11.55 -22.93 28.16
C LYS A 8 -11.66 -23.16 26.64
N MET A 9 -12.31 -22.28 25.89
CA MET A 9 -12.38 -22.42 24.42
C MET A 9 -12.44 -21.05 23.72
N SER A 10 -11.43 -20.19 23.91
CA SER A 10 -11.30 -18.94 23.11
C SER A 10 -9.86 -18.40 23.04
N GLN A 11 -8.86 -19.27 23.07
CA GLN A 11 -7.47 -18.87 22.82
C GLN A 11 -6.74 -19.91 21.96
N ASN A 12 -7.29 -20.18 20.78
CA ASN A 12 -6.52 -20.72 19.65
C ASN A 12 -6.75 -19.83 18.45
N ARG A 13 -6.40 -18.54 18.57
CA ARG A 13 -6.16 -17.70 17.40
C ARG A 13 -4.86 -18.22 16.79
N VAL A 14 -5.01 -19.18 15.89
CA VAL A 14 -3.95 -19.65 15.01
C VAL A 14 -3.42 -18.41 14.31
N MET A 15 -2.31 -17.86 14.82
CA MET A 15 -1.43 -17.06 14.01
C MET A 15 -0.99 -18.00 12.89
N THR A 16 -1.65 -17.92 11.74
CA THR A 16 -1.10 -18.40 10.47
C THR A 16 0.07 -17.50 10.10
N ALA A 17 1.08 -17.46 10.97
CA ALA A 17 2.42 -17.11 10.58
C ALA A 17 2.86 -18.28 9.69
N SER A 18 2.74 -18.09 8.38
CA SER A 18 3.52 -18.85 7.42
C SER A 18 5.00 -18.68 7.79
N ARG A 19 5.50 -19.52 8.72
CA ARG A 19 6.88 -19.53 9.21
C ARG A 19 7.81 -20.13 8.16
N GLY A 20 7.80 -19.54 6.97
CA GLY A 20 8.91 -19.59 6.03
C GLY A 20 9.68 -18.29 6.15
N ARG A 21 11.01 -18.34 5.98
CA ARG A 21 11.80 -17.13 5.74
C ARG A 21 11.11 -16.34 4.62
N PRO A 22 10.76 -15.04 4.82
CA PRO A 22 10.17 -14.23 3.77
C PRO A 22 10.99 -14.40 2.51
N ARG A 23 10.31 -14.66 1.40
CA ARG A 23 11.03 -14.83 0.14
C ARG A 23 11.76 -13.51 -0.12
N ILE A 24 13.01 -13.56 -0.57
CA ILE A 24 13.83 -12.37 -0.87
C ILE A 24 13.03 -11.32 -1.68
N GLN A 25 12.14 -11.83 -2.53
CA GLN A 25 11.26 -11.06 -3.39
C GLN A 25 10.13 -10.32 -2.65
N GLU A 26 9.61 -10.85 -1.55
CA GLU A 26 8.60 -10.22 -0.68
C GLU A 26 9.25 -9.08 0.12
N THR A 27 10.41 -9.32 0.71
CA THR A 27 11.18 -8.28 1.41
C THR A 27 11.53 -7.12 0.49
N ALA A 28 11.90 -7.39 -0.77
CA ALA A 28 12.13 -6.34 -1.75
C ALA A 28 10.86 -5.53 -2.06
N ASP A 29 9.69 -6.18 -2.12
CA ASP A 29 8.42 -5.49 -2.32
C ASP A 29 8.06 -4.61 -1.13
N GLU A 30 8.24 -5.09 0.10
CA GLU A 30 8.03 -4.34 1.34
C GLU A 30 8.92 -3.09 1.42
N ILE A 31 10.21 -3.23 1.07
CA ILE A 31 11.17 -2.11 1.05
C ILE A 31 10.73 -1.07 0.02
N VAL A 32 10.42 -1.50 -1.21
CA VAL A 32 9.98 -0.58 -2.29
C VAL A 32 8.66 0.08 -1.93
N ALA A 33 7.70 -0.67 -1.38
CA ALA A 33 6.42 -0.14 -0.92
C ALA A 33 6.62 0.93 0.17
N SER A 34 7.50 0.68 1.15
CA SER A 34 7.80 1.65 2.20
C SER A 34 8.40 2.96 1.65
N VAL A 35 9.30 2.87 0.67
CA VAL A 35 9.87 4.05 -0.02
C VAL A 35 8.79 4.82 -0.79
N LEU A 36 7.89 4.11 -1.49
CA LEU A 36 6.84 4.75 -2.28
C LEU A 36 5.74 5.37 -1.41
N ALA A 37 5.36 4.70 -0.32
CA ALA A 37 4.37 5.18 0.63
C ALA A 37 4.82 6.50 1.28
N THR A 38 6.12 6.68 1.51
CA THR A 38 6.70 7.88 2.14
C THR A 38 7.07 8.98 1.13
N ALA A 39 7.06 8.69 -0.17
CA ALA A 39 7.41 9.64 -1.22
C ALA A 39 6.48 10.86 -1.30
N GLY A 40 5.21 10.67 -0.93
CA GLY A 40 4.19 11.70 -0.99
C GLY A 40 4.04 12.31 -2.41
N PRO A 41 3.91 13.64 -2.55
CA PRO A 41 3.73 14.29 -3.86
C PRO A 41 4.96 14.17 -4.76
N ARG A 42 6.14 13.87 -4.18
CA ARG A 42 7.40 13.79 -4.91
C ARG A 42 7.50 12.53 -5.76
N VAL A 43 6.63 11.54 -5.59
CA VAL A 43 6.68 10.27 -6.35
C VAL A 43 6.59 10.47 -7.89
N SER A 44 6.03 11.60 -8.35
CA SER A 44 6.02 11.95 -9.78
C SER A 44 7.36 12.44 -10.32
N THR A 45 8.30 12.86 -9.47
CA THR A 45 9.59 13.40 -9.91
C THR A 45 10.55 12.29 -10.38
N ALA A 46 11.64 12.68 -11.04
CA ALA A 46 12.69 11.77 -11.46
C ALA A 46 13.43 11.11 -10.27
N GLU A 47 13.35 11.71 -9.07
CA GLU A 47 13.95 11.17 -7.85
C GLU A 47 13.32 9.84 -7.41
N PHE A 48 12.10 9.55 -7.89
CA PHE A 48 11.41 8.28 -7.65
C PHE A 48 11.33 7.43 -8.92
N SER A 49 12.22 7.66 -9.88
CA SER A 49 12.44 6.73 -11.00
C SER A 49 12.90 5.36 -10.48
N THR A 50 12.63 4.30 -11.24
CA THR A 50 13.04 2.93 -10.87
C THR A 50 14.55 2.81 -10.64
N ARG A 51 15.35 3.51 -11.45
CA ARG A 51 16.80 3.61 -11.26
C ARG A 51 17.14 4.28 -9.92
N ARG A 52 16.54 5.43 -9.62
CA ARG A 52 16.87 6.16 -8.38
C ARG A 52 16.43 5.42 -7.12
N VAL A 53 15.28 4.74 -7.16
CA VAL A 53 14.82 3.87 -6.06
C VAL A 53 15.76 2.67 -5.89
N ALA A 54 16.29 2.10 -6.97
CA ALA A 54 17.31 1.04 -6.91
C ALA A 54 18.59 1.53 -6.24
N GLU A 55 19.10 2.71 -6.63
CA GLU A 55 20.25 3.35 -5.98
C GLU A 55 20.00 3.62 -4.48
N LEU A 56 18.81 4.10 -4.12
CA LEU A 56 18.44 4.41 -2.73
C LEU A 56 18.36 3.16 -1.84
N THR A 57 17.87 2.05 -2.39
CA THR A 57 17.60 0.81 -1.62
C THR A 57 18.72 -0.22 -1.70
N GLY A 58 19.70 -0.03 -2.60
CA GLY A 58 20.74 -1.03 -2.90
C GLY A 58 20.21 -2.26 -3.65
N LEU A 59 18.95 -2.26 -4.08
CA LEU A 59 18.35 -3.34 -4.87
C LEU A 59 18.72 -3.18 -6.36
N SER A 60 18.67 -4.27 -7.12
CA SER A 60 18.84 -4.17 -8.58
C SER A 60 17.64 -3.48 -9.23
N GLN A 61 17.89 -2.72 -10.30
CA GLN A 61 16.83 -2.01 -11.03
C GLN A 61 15.74 -2.94 -11.57
N SER A 62 16.09 -4.18 -11.94
CA SER A 62 15.11 -5.19 -12.39
C SER A 62 14.20 -5.67 -11.26
N VAL A 63 14.73 -5.84 -10.04
CA VAL A 63 13.95 -6.18 -8.84
C VAL A 63 13.00 -5.03 -8.49
N VAL A 64 13.47 -3.78 -8.49
CA VAL A 64 12.63 -2.61 -8.22
C VAL A 64 11.54 -2.46 -9.29
N SER A 65 11.88 -2.59 -10.57
CA SER A 65 10.91 -2.54 -11.67
C SER A 65 9.81 -3.60 -11.53
N ARG A 66 10.17 -4.82 -11.10
CA ARG A 66 9.22 -5.89 -10.82
C ARG A 66 8.35 -5.56 -9.60
N ALA A 67 8.94 -5.03 -8.53
CA ALA A 67 8.21 -4.61 -7.33
C ALA A 67 7.16 -3.55 -7.64
N PHE A 68 7.53 -2.48 -8.37
CA PHE A 68 6.59 -1.46 -8.84
C PHE A 68 5.40 -2.07 -9.59
N ARG A 69 5.65 -3.02 -10.50
CA ARG A 69 4.59 -3.69 -11.27
C ARG A 69 3.66 -4.51 -10.37
N ARG A 70 4.20 -5.22 -9.38
CA ARG A 70 3.41 -6.03 -8.45
C ARG A 70 2.60 -5.18 -7.48
N ILE A 71 3.21 -4.18 -6.87
CA ILE A 71 2.52 -3.24 -5.96
C ILE A 71 1.35 -2.59 -6.68
N ARG A 72 1.57 -2.13 -7.92
CA ARG A 72 0.52 -1.54 -8.76
C ARG A 72 -0.66 -2.50 -9.03
N ARG A 73 -0.38 -3.81 -9.09
CA ARG A 73 -1.35 -4.88 -9.39
C ARG A 73 -1.78 -5.68 -8.16
N ALA A 74 -1.41 -5.27 -6.95
CA ALA A 74 -1.62 -6.08 -5.74
C ALA A 74 -3.11 -6.42 -5.55
N GLY A 75 -4.02 -5.53 -5.94
CA GLY A 75 -5.46 -5.77 -5.93
C GLY A 75 -5.98 -6.70 -7.04
N GLU A 76 -5.31 -6.80 -8.20
CA GLU A 76 -5.76 -7.65 -9.32
C GLU A 76 -5.57 -9.15 -9.04
N HIS A 77 -4.53 -9.50 -8.28
CA HIS A 77 -4.22 -10.91 -7.98
C HIS A 77 -5.08 -11.47 -6.84
N ALA A 78 -5.61 -10.57 -6.03
CA ALA A 78 -6.51 -10.82 -4.92
C ALA A 78 -7.88 -11.34 -5.41
N GLY A 79 -8.49 -10.65 -6.39
CA GLY A 79 -9.80 -11.02 -6.94
C GLY A 79 -9.83 -12.35 -7.70
N ARG A 80 -8.71 -12.80 -8.28
CA ARG A 80 -8.66 -14.07 -9.04
C ARG A 80 -8.63 -15.34 -8.18
N ARG A 81 -8.35 -15.25 -6.88
CA ARG A 81 -8.25 -16.42 -6.00
C ARG A 81 -9.48 -16.62 -5.10
N GLY A 82 -10.36 -15.62 -5.00
CA GLY A 82 -11.51 -15.60 -4.10
C GLY A 82 -12.83 -16.05 -4.72
N GLY A 83 -12.82 -16.62 -5.93
CA GLY A 83 -14.03 -17.07 -6.61
C GLY A 83 -14.65 -18.30 -5.97
N GLU A 84 -15.27 -18.14 -4.79
CA GLU A 84 -16.31 -19.03 -4.26
C GLU A 84 -16.99 -18.36 -3.05
N ARG A 85 -18.21 -17.84 -3.31
CA ARG A 85 -19.35 -17.59 -2.40
C ARG A 85 -19.48 -16.22 -1.71
N GLY A 86 -20.43 -15.44 -2.25
CA GLY A 86 -21.53 -14.86 -1.47
C GLY A 86 -21.27 -13.51 -0.81
N GLY A 87 -21.24 -12.44 -1.60
CA GLY A 87 -21.06 -11.05 -1.13
C GLY A 87 -20.59 -10.08 -2.22
N GLU A 88 -20.19 -10.63 -3.37
CA GLU A 88 -19.58 -9.93 -4.52
C GLU A 88 -20.50 -8.93 -5.26
N ASP A 89 -21.81 -8.88 -5.00
CA ASP A 89 -22.72 -8.17 -5.90
C ASP A 89 -22.55 -6.64 -5.83
N GLU A 90 -22.37 -6.02 -4.66
CA GLU A 90 -22.40 -4.56 -4.54
C GLU A 90 -21.09 -3.86 -5.00
N ALA A 91 -19.92 -4.43 -4.68
CA ALA A 91 -18.63 -3.89 -5.09
C ALA A 91 -18.37 -4.12 -6.59
N ILE A 92 -18.73 -5.29 -7.11
CA ILE A 92 -18.64 -5.59 -8.54
C ILE A 92 -19.64 -4.73 -9.32
N GLU A 93 -20.84 -4.50 -8.81
CA GLU A 93 -21.82 -3.62 -9.46
C GLU A 93 -21.32 -2.17 -9.53
N THR A 94 -20.68 -1.66 -8.47
CA THR A 94 -20.07 -0.32 -8.50
C THR A 94 -18.95 -0.23 -9.54
N ILE A 95 -18.03 -1.21 -9.58
CA ILE A 95 -16.97 -1.23 -10.60
C ILE A 95 -17.60 -1.29 -11.99
N ARG A 96 -18.52 -2.23 -12.23
CA ARG A 96 -19.20 -2.41 -13.54
C ARG A 96 -19.98 -1.18 -13.97
N ALA A 97 -20.72 -0.53 -13.07
CA ALA A 97 -21.44 0.70 -13.36
C ALA A 97 -20.49 1.81 -13.83
N VAL A 98 -19.31 1.91 -13.19
CA VAL A 98 -18.25 2.83 -13.61
C VAL A 98 -17.63 2.40 -14.94
N GLU A 99 -17.38 1.11 -15.16
CA GLU A 99 -16.87 0.59 -16.42
C GLU A 99 -17.82 0.91 -17.59
N MET A 100 -19.13 0.79 -17.37
CA MET A 100 -20.16 1.11 -18.35
C MET A 100 -20.29 2.62 -18.60
N SER A 101 -20.03 3.45 -17.59
CA SER A 101 -20.12 4.90 -17.74
C SER A 101 -19.05 5.49 -18.67
N GLY A 102 -17.91 4.81 -18.82
CA GLY A 102 -16.77 5.29 -19.60
C GLY A 102 -16.16 6.61 -19.10
N ARG A 103 -16.55 7.09 -17.91
CA ARG A 103 -16.13 8.38 -17.39
C ARG A 103 -14.71 8.33 -16.85
N ALA A 104 -13.91 9.32 -17.19
CA ALA A 104 -12.58 9.47 -16.65
C ALA A 104 -12.64 9.95 -15.19
N LEU A 105 -11.80 9.35 -14.34
CA LEU A 105 -11.78 9.65 -12.91
C LEU A 105 -10.57 10.51 -12.52
N ARG A 106 -10.64 11.10 -11.33
CA ARG A 106 -9.53 11.75 -10.64
C ARG A 106 -9.52 11.31 -9.19
N LEU A 107 -8.37 10.88 -8.67
CA LEU A 107 -8.24 10.55 -7.25
C LEU A 107 -8.35 11.85 -6.43
N GLY A 108 -9.39 11.96 -5.62
CA GLY A 108 -9.66 13.14 -4.79
C GLY A 108 -8.93 13.05 -3.46
N ARG A 109 -9.29 12.02 -2.67
CA ARG A 109 -8.82 11.87 -1.29
C ARG A 109 -8.49 10.41 -1.01
N VAL A 110 -7.41 10.17 -0.29
CA VAL A 110 -7.16 8.90 0.40
C VAL A 110 -7.20 9.24 1.88
N ARG A 111 -7.77 8.40 2.74
CA ARG A 111 -7.74 8.52 4.20
C ARG A 111 -7.57 7.13 4.77
N VAL A 112 -6.65 6.98 5.71
CA VAL A 112 -6.37 5.69 6.35
C VAL A 112 -6.36 5.94 7.85
N SER A 113 -7.47 5.67 8.49
CA SER A 113 -7.63 5.91 9.92
C SER A 113 -8.39 4.77 10.52
N PHE A 114 -7.73 3.93 11.33
CA PHE A 114 -8.40 2.81 12.00
C PHE A 114 -9.71 3.28 12.68
N PRO A 115 -10.85 2.59 12.45
CA PRO A 115 -11.00 1.32 11.74
C PRO A 115 -11.35 1.45 10.25
N GLU A 116 -11.23 2.62 9.64
CA GLU A 116 -11.71 2.91 8.28
C GLU A 116 -10.59 3.34 7.30
N ILE A 117 -10.63 2.79 6.09
CA ILE A 117 -9.95 3.32 4.92
C ILE A 117 -11.00 3.92 3.98
N LEU A 118 -10.71 5.12 3.50
CA LEU A 118 -11.57 5.87 2.62
C LEU A 118 -10.76 6.32 1.40
N VAL A 119 -11.19 5.92 0.21
CA VAL A 119 -10.63 6.39 -1.06
C VAL A 119 -11.74 7.04 -1.88
N GLU A 120 -11.63 8.33 -2.14
CA GLU A 120 -12.59 9.12 -2.91
C GLU A 120 -12.03 9.41 -4.30
N PHE A 121 -12.86 9.15 -5.31
CA PHE A 121 -12.64 9.49 -6.70
C PHE A 121 -13.71 10.47 -7.15
N ARG A 122 -13.31 11.43 -7.98
CA ARG A 122 -14.21 12.40 -8.59
C ARG A 122 -14.27 12.14 -10.08
N GLU A 123 -15.45 12.25 -10.65
CA GLU A 123 -15.60 12.25 -12.10
C GLU A 123 -14.99 13.52 -12.69
N VAL A 124 -14.33 13.38 -13.83
CA VAL A 124 -13.76 14.51 -14.57
C VAL A 124 -14.73 14.90 -15.67
N ALA A 125 -15.03 16.19 -15.77
CA ALA A 125 -15.87 16.69 -16.85
C ALA A 125 -15.17 16.47 -18.21
N PRO A 126 -15.91 16.13 -19.28
CA PRO A 126 -15.31 15.88 -20.60
C PRO A 126 -14.48 17.05 -21.16
N ALA A 127 -14.81 18.28 -20.77
CA ALA A 127 -14.05 19.47 -21.15
C ALA A 127 -12.64 19.50 -20.53
N GLU A 128 -12.49 19.04 -19.28
CA GLU A 128 -11.18 18.97 -18.63
C GLU A 128 -10.30 17.91 -19.30
N GLU A 129 -10.85 16.76 -19.67
CA GLU A 129 -10.10 15.66 -20.30
C GLU A 129 -9.33 16.09 -21.55
N ARG A 130 -9.92 16.95 -22.39
CA ARG A 130 -9.29 17.43 -23.64
C ARG A 130 -8.12 18.37 -23.40
N THR A 131 -8.03 19.00 -22.23
CA THR A 131 -7.04 20.04 -21.94
C THR A 131 -5.73 19.50 -21.39
N VAL A 132 -5.66 18.22 -21.01
CA VAL A 132 -4.51 17.71 -20.25
C VAL A 132 -3.60 16.81 -21.07
N SER A 133 -2.30 17.11 -21.01
CA SER A 133 -1.27 16.26 -21.60
C SER A 133 -1.01 15.02 -20.73
N PRO A 134 -1.14 13.80 -21.28
CA PRO A 134 -0.95 12.58 -20.51
C PRO A 134 0.52 12.38 -20.12
N ARG A 135 0.77 12.02 -18.85
CA ARG A 135 2.08 11.65 -18.30
C ARG A 135 2.03 10.23 -17.72
N PRO A 136 1.98 9.19 -18.57
CA PRO A 136 1.69 7.81 -18.14
C PRO A 136 2.70 7.26 -17.11
N THR A 137 3.98 7.62 -17.24
CA THR A 137 5.02 7.16 -16.32
C THR A 137 4.87 7.77 -14.92
N ALA A 138 4.64 9.09 -14.83
CA ALA A 138 4.46 9.77 -13.55
C ALA A 138 3.18 9.29 -12.84
N PHE A 139 2.12 9.11 -13.62
CA PHE A 139 0.87 8.54 -13.15
C PHE A 139 1.03 7.09 -12.65
N GLY A 140 1.73 6.24 -13.39
CA GLY A 140 2.01 4.86 -12.99
C GLY A 140 2.77 4.77 -11.66
N ARG A 141 3.71 5.69 -11.41
CA ARG A 141 4.41 5.78 -10.11
C ARG A 141 3.48 6.17 -8.97
N ARG A 142 2.55 7.11 -9.21
CA ARG A 142 1.58 7.54 -8.20
C ARG A 142 0.58 6.46 -7.85
N ARG A 143 0.06 5.75 -8.86
CA ARG A 143 -0.76 4.55 -8.64
C ARG A 143 -0.04 3.56 -7.74
N ALA A 144 1.23 3.26 -8.04
CA ALA A 144 2.05 2.38 -7.21
C ALA A 144 2.24 2.92 -5.78
N ALA A 145 2.41 4.24 -5.59
CA ALA A 145 2.51 4.84 -4.26
C ALA A 145 1.22 4.78 -3.44
N VAL A 146 0.05 4.97 -4.07
CA VAL A 146 -1.25 4.78 -3.37
C VAL A 146 -1.39 3.35 -2.90
N MET A 147 -1.16 2.38 -3.79
CA MET A 147 -1.24 0.96 -3.44
C MET A 147 -0.20 0.58 -2.38
N ALA A 148 1.01 1.13 -2.46
CA ALA A 148 2.05 0.95 -1.46
C ALA A 148 1.63 1.51 -0.09
N ALA A 149 1.02 2.69 -0.05
CA ALA A 149 0.55 3.30 1.19
C ALA A 149 -0.57 2.46 1.84
N LEU A 150 -1.47 1.90 1.04
CA LEU A 150 -2.50 0.98 1.50
C LEU A 150 -1.89 -0.31 2.07
N GLU A 151 -0.93 -0.92 1.38
CA GLU A 151 -0.24 -2.13 1.84
C GLU A 151 0.53 -1.90 3.15
N VAL A 152 1.32 -0.82 3.19
CA VAL A 152 2.19 -0.47 4.32
C VAL A 152 1.40 0.04 5.53
N SER A 153 0.14 0.42 5.36
CA SER A 153 -0.73 0.81 6.49
C SER A 153 -1.02 -0.32 7.48
N GLY A 154 -0.76 -1.57 7.10
CA GLY A 154 -1.06 -2.74 7.92
C GLY A 154 -2.56 -3.00 8.08
N ALA A 155 -3.41 -2.39 7.24
CA ALA A 155 -4.86 -2.55 7.26
C ALA A 155 -5.30 -4.00 7.28
N ARG A 156 -4.63 -4.86 6.50
CA ARG A 156 -4.87 -6.31 6.47
C ARG A 156 -4.82 -6.99 7.85
N GLY A 157 -4.04 -6.45 8.79
CA GLY A 157 -3.91 -6.97 10.15
C GLY A 157 -4.79 -6.29 11.18
N TRP A 158 -5.65 -5.33 10.79
CA TRP A 158 -6.56 -4.66 11.72
C TRP A 158 -7.57 -5.67 12.30
N PRO A 159 -7.87 -5.60 13.60
CA PRO A 159 -8.85 -6.50 14.21
C PRO A 159 -10.24 -6.24 13.64
N GLU A 160 -10.96 -7.32 13.32
CA GLU A 160 -12.39 -7.28 13.03
C GLU A 160 -13.13 -6.68 14.23
N GLN A 161 -13.90 -5.62 14.01
CA GLN A 161 -14.79 -5.07 15.02
C GLN A 161 -16.17 -5.66 14.82
N GLY A 162 -16.68 -6.34 15.84
CA GLY A 162 -18.03 -6.88 15.84
C GLY A 162 -19.06 -5.79 16.08
N GLU A 163 -19.34 -4.95 15.07
CA GLU A 163 -20.63 -4.33 14.80
C GLU A 163 -20.50 -3.52 13.48
N ALA A 164 -21.05 -4.04 12.39
CA ALA A 164 -21.00 -3.37 11.10
C ALA A 164 -21.98 -2.18 11.11
N VAL A 165 -21.48 -0.99 11.42
CA VAL A 165 -22.23 0.24 11.15
C VAL A 165 -22.40 0.34 9.62
N PRO A 166 -23.63 0.37 9.08
CA PRO A 166 -23.83 0.38 7.64
C PRO A 166 -23.15 1.61 7.01
N ALA A 167 -22.26 1.35 6.06
CA ALA A 167 -21.49 2.37 5.36
C ALA A 167 -22.29 2.91 4.16
N SER A 168 -23.46 3.53 4.40
CA SER A 168 -24.22 4.16 3.32
C SER A 168 -24.30 5.66 3.54
N GLY A 169 -23.45 6.38 2.79
CA GLY A 169 -23.49 7.82 2.65
C GLY A 169 -23.21 8.14 1.20
N GLU A 170 -24.28 8.13 0.40
CA GLU A 170 -24.28 8.51 -1.00
C GLU A 170 -23.76 9.96 -1.12
N SER A 171 -22.50 10.12 -1.52
CA SER A 171 -21.95 11.45 -1.81
C SER A 171 -22.33 11.83 -3.22
N ALA A 172 -23.15 12.86 -3.35
CA ALA A 172 -23.90 13.23 -4.55
C ALA A 172 -23.13 13.39 -5.87
N ARG A 173 -21.78 13.35 -5.92
CA ARG A 173 -20.97 13.54 -7.15
C ARG A 173 -19.61 12.81 -7.19
N GLY A 174 -19.43 11.70 -6.44
CA GLY A 174 -18.14 11.00 -6.43
C GLY A 174 -18.23 9.53 -6.05
N LEU A 175 -17.29 8.74 -6.55
CA LEU A 175 -17.15 7.33 -6.20
C LEU A 175 -16.32 7.22 -4.93
N ARG A 176 -16.79 6.44 -3.98
CA ARG A 176 -16.14 6.27 -2.68
C ARG A 176 -15.93 4.78 -2.43
N VAL A 177 -14.69 4.38 -2.16
CA VAL A 177 -14.38 3.06 -1.61
C VAL A 177 -14.15 3.23 -0.12
N VAL A 178 -15.00 2.60 0.68
CA VAL A 178 -14.83 2.52 2.14
C VAL A 178 -14.48 1.09 2.48
N TRP A 179 -13.34 0.89 3.12
CA TRP A 179 -12.97 -0.40 3.68
C TRP A 179 -12.94 -0.33 5.20
N ARG A 180 -13.53 -1.34 5.85
CA ARG A 180 -13.50 -1.55 7.29
C ARG A 180 -13.21 -3.03 7.56
N PRO A 181 -12.46 -3.37 8.63
CA PRO A 181 -12.27 -4.76 9.04
C PRO A 181 -13.63 -5.46 9.23
N GLY A 182 -13.81 -6.61 8.57
CA GLY A 182 -15.03 -7.43 8.67
C GLY A 182 -16.19 -7.02 7.74
N ALA A 183 -16.13 -5.86 7.07
CA ALA A 183 -17.18 -5.47 6.10
C ALA A 183 -16.95 -6.10 4.71
N THR A 184 -15.74 -5.98 4.19
CA THR A 184 -15.32 -6.49 2.88
C THR A 184 -13.91 -7.05 3.00
N GLY A 185 -13.58 -8.07 2.20
CA GLY A 185 -12.21 -8.60 2.15
C GLY A 185 -11.21 -7.49 1.80
N TRP A 186 -10.08 -7.43 2.51
CA TRP A 186 -9.01 -6.44 2.24
C TRP A 186 -8.57 -6.50 0.77
N GLU A 187 -8.37 -7.72 0.29
CA GLU A 187 -7.99 -8.08 -1.07
C GLU A 187 -8.96 -7.51 -2.11
N GLU A 188 -10.26 -7.62 -1.88
CA GLU A 188 -11.31 -7.13 -2.77
C GLU A 188 -11.38 -5.60 -2.79
N SER A 189 -11.27 -4.97 -1.62
CA SER A 189 -11.23 -3.50 -1.53
C SER A 189 -9.97 -2.91 -2.16
N ALA A 190 -8.81 -3.54 -1.97
CA ALA A 190 -7.57 -3.17 -2.65
C ALA A 190 -7.68 -3.36 -4.18
N GLY A 191 -8.38 -4.42 -4.63
CA GLY A 191 -8.75 -4.65 -6.02
C GLY A 191 -9.60 -3.52 -6.60
N SER A 192 -10.64 -3.12 -5.89
CA SER A 192 -11.55 -2.04 -6.26
C SER A 192 -10.80 -0.71 -6.42
N VAL A 193 -9.94 -0.36 -5.45
CA VAL A 193 -9.10 0.84 -5.54
C VAL A 193 -8.14 0.76 -6.73
N ALA A 194 -7.50 -0.39 -6.95
CA ALA A 194 -6.57 -0.57 -8.07
C ALA A 194 -7.26 -0.42 -9.44
N GLY A 195 -8.51 -0.89 -9.58
CA GLY A 195 -9.32 -0.76 -10.80
C GLY A 195 -9.78 0.68 -11.03
N LEU A 196 -10.25 1.38 -9.99
CA LEU A 196 -10.63 2.80 -10.09
C LEU A 196 -9.42 3.70 -10.39
N LEU A 197 -8.23 3.35 -9.88
CA LEU A 197 -6.99 4.03 -10.25
C LEU A 197 -6.61 3.81 -11.72
N ASP A 198 -6.99 2.71 -12.37
CA ASP A 198 -6.75 2.51 -13.80
C ASP A 198 -7.65 3.38 -14.69
N ARG A 199 -8.79 3.83 -14.16
CA ARG A 199 -9.70 4.77 -14.84
C ARG A 199 -9.36 6.24 -14.59
N CYS A 200 -8.38 6.51 -13.72
CA CYS A 200 -8.00 7.88 -13.43
C CYS A 200 -7.19 8.50 -14.59
N LEU A 201 -7.46 9.76 -14.91
CA LEU A 201 -6.71 10.48 -15.93
C LEU A 201 -5.22 10.53 -15.59
N PRO A 202 -4.31 10.27 -16.55
CA PRO A 202 -2.87 10.21 -16.33
C PRO A 202 -2.24 11.61 -16.22
N VAL A 203 -2.70 12.41 -15.26
CA VAL A 203 -2.35 13.82 -15.14
C VAL A 203 -1.62 14.11 -13.83
N ASP A 204 -0.69 15.07 -13.85
CA ASP A 204 0.16 15.40 -12.71
C ASP A 204 -0.61 16.00 -11.53
N ASP A 205 -1.88 16.33 -11.68
CA ASP A 205 -2.71 16.80 -10.58
C ASP A 205 -3.70 15.75 -10.08
N ALA A 206 -3.77 14.59 -10.74
CA ALA A 206 -4.76 13.57 -10.42
C ALA A 206 -4.56 12.92 -9.06
N CYS A 207 -3.41 13.13 -8.41
CA CYS A 207 -3.12 12.60 -7.08
C CYS A 207 -2.56 13.70 -6.15
N ARG A 208 -3.10 14.92 -6.22
CA ARG A 208 -2.64 16.04 -5.37
C ARG A 208 -2.83 15.85 -3.85
N GLY A 209 -3.40 14.73 -3.42
CA GLY A 209 -3.69 14.46 -2.02
C GLY A 209 -2.73 13.53 -1.29
N ILE A 210 -1.61 13.05 -1.88
CA ILE A 210 -0.78 12.03 -1.23
C ILE A 210 0.35 12.67 -0.38
N CYS A 211 0.13 12.95 0.91
CA CYS A 211 1.18 13.35 1.86
C CYS A 211 1.19 12.47 3.13
N CYS A 212 2.13 11.51 3.20
CA CYS A 212 2.46 10.78 4.43
C CYS A 212 3.48 11.59 5.24
N SER A 213 3.05 12.60 6.00
CA SER A 213 4.00 13.50 6.69
C SER A 213 4.24 13.22 8.18
N SER A 214 3.57 12.25 8.81
CA SER A 214 3.98 11.81 10.14
C SER A 214 3.50 10.40 10.47
N TRP A 215 4.45 9.49 10.65
CA TRP A 215 4.26 8.22 11.33
C TRP A 215 4.88 8.36 12.72
N PRO A 216 4.12 8.24 13.83
CA PRO A 216 4.73 8.04 15.12
C PRO A 216 5.27 6.59 15.19
N PRO A 217 6.55 6.38 15.53
CA PRO A 217 7.07 5.05 15.76
C PRO A 217 6.51 4.52 17.09
N GLY A 218 5.72 3.46 17.02
CA GLY A 218 5.34 2.66 18.19
C GLY A 218 3.87 2.75 18.58
N ARG A 219 3.12 1.70 18.21
CA ARG A 219 1.84 1.26 18.77
C ARG A 219 0.63 2.21 18.63
N GLY A 220 -0.39 1.70 17.93
CA GLY A 220 -1.78 2.13 18.07
C GLY A 220 -2.18 3.26 17.14
N ALA A 221 -2.90 2.91 16.07
CA ALA A 221 -3.87 3.75 15.36
C ALA A 221 -3.58 5.27 15.33
N GLY A 222 -2.50 5.67 14.65
CA GLY A 222 -2.36 7.06 14.21
C GLY A 222 -3.33 7.31 13.04
N CYS A 223 -4.24 8.26 13.19
CA CYS A 223 -5.15 8.67 12.13
C CYS A 223 -4.36 9.32 10.97
N MET A 224 -4.38 8.74 9.77
CA MET A 224 -3.92 9.45 8.57
C MET A 224 -5.07 10.29 8.03
N GLY A 225 -5.02 11.60 8.28
CA GLY A 225 -5.95 12.58 7.73
C GLY A 225 -5.31 13.36 6.60
N TRP A 226 -5.94 13.37 5.44
CA TRP A 226 -5.47 14.01 4.22
C TRP A 226 -6.55 15.01 3.83
N THR A 227 -6.23 16.28 3.62
CA THR A 227 -7.18 17.26 3.10
C THR A 227 -6.42 18.17 2.14
N GLY A 228 -6.90 18.27 0.91
CA GLY A 228 -6.36 19.21 -0.07
C GLY A 228 -6.70 20.65 0.35
N GLY A 229 -5.73 21.35 0.92
CA GLY A 229 -5.85 22.77 1.24
C GLY A 229 -4.50 23.38 1.62
N GLY A 230 -4.00 24.28 0.78
CA GLY A 230 -2.97 25.27 1.12
C GLY A 230 -1.52 24.78 1.15
N ALA A 231 -0.66 25.47 0.39
CA ALA A 231 0.78 25.29 0.40
C ALA A 231 1.34 25.44 1.84
N SER A 232 2.02 24.41 2.34
CA SER A 232 2.75 24.48 3.60
C SER A 232 4.05 23.70 3.53
N ARG A 233 5.08 24.32 4.12
CA ARG A 233 6.50 23.96 4.14
C ARG A 233 6.74 22.59 4.79
N TRP A 234 7.42 21.68 4.09
CA TRP A 234 7.72 20.34 4.59
C TRP A 234 9.06 20.31 5.34
N LYS A 235 9.07 19.82 6.59
CA LYS A 235 10.30 19.38 7.27
C LYS A 235 10.44 17.87 7.07
N LEU A 236 11.58 17.45 6.50
CA LEU A 236 11.96 16.06 6.34
C LEU A 236 12.37 15.51 7.72
N VAL A 237 11.61 14.58 8.31
CA VAL A 237 12.09 13.79 9.44
C VAL A 237 12.75 12.54 8.89
N SER A 238 14.02 12.37 9.24
CA SER A 238 14.89 11.29 8.74
C SER A 238 14.40 9.93 9.23
N PHE A 239 13.86 9.10 8.33
CA PHE A 239 13.31 7.77 8.63
C PHE A 239 14.33 6.63 8.43
N LEU A 240 15.47 6.90 7.79
CA LEU A 240 16.41 5.85 7.36
C LEU A 240 17.45 5.42 8.40
N THR A 241 17.48 6.01 9.60
CA THR A 241 18.49 5.68 10.62
C THR A 241 18.03 4.73 11.73
N GLN A 242 16.73 4.43 11.86
CA GLN A 242 16.23 3.59 12.97
C GLN A 242 15.92 2.14 12.61
N ASN A 243 15.78 1.79 11.33
CA ASN A 243 15.76 0.39 10.88
C ASN A 243 17.18 -0.10 10.60
N ARG A 244 18.03 -0.07 11.64
CA ARG A 244 19.27 -0.85 11.63
C ARG A 244 18.84 -2.30 11.78
N TRP A 245 18.60 -2.98 10.65
CA TRP A 245 18.56 -4.43 10.59
C TRP A 245 19.86 -4.94 11.22
N GLN A 246 19.80 -5.29 12.50
CA GLN A 246 20.87 -6.03 13.14
C GLN A 246 20.87 -7.39 12.45
N CYS A 247 21.76 -7.56 11.47
CA CYS A 247 22.21 -8.89 11.10
C CYS A 247 22.64 -9.55 12.42
N PRO A 248 22.02 -10.67 12.85
CA PRO A 248 22.58 -11.42 13.96
C PRO A 248 24.01 -11.76 13.55
N SER A 249 24.97 -11.25 14.32
CA SER A 249 26.38 -11.56 14.14
C SER A 249 26.50 -13.07 14.07
N ILE A 250 26.77 -13.61 12.89
CA ILE A 250 27.19 -14.99 12.73
C ILE A 250 28.50 -15.08 13.50
N ARG A 251 28.47 -15.64 14.71
CA ARG A 251 29.69 -15.96 15.46
C ARG A 251 30.48 -16.92 14.58
N PRO A 252 31.72 -16.60 14.17
CA PRO A 252 32.56 -17.60 13.53
C PRO A 252 32.79 -18.71 14.54
N ARG A 253 32.29 -19.92 14.26
CA ARG A 253 32.77 -21.13 14.92
C ARG A 253 34.26 -21.22 14.64
N GLY A 254 35.07 -21.30 15.70
CA GLY A 254 36.52 -21.32 15.63
C GLY A 254 37.05 -22.32 14.61
N GLY A 255 37.55 -21.81 13.50
CA GLY A 255 38.41 -22.53 12.57
C GLY A 255 39.81 -21.94 12.69
N ARG A 256 40.79 -22.80 12.98
CA ARG A 256 42.21 -22.43 13.10
C ARG A 256 42.66 -21.72 11.83
N VAL A 257 43.24 -20.53 11.99
CA VAL A 257 43.90 -19.81 10.89
C VAL A 257 45.26 -20.47 10.67
N GLY A 258 45.37 -21.25 9.60
CA GLY A 258 46.66 -21.68 9.04
C GLY A 258 47.29 -20.52 8.27
N GLY A 259 48.54 -20.18 8.60
CA GLY A 259 49.26 -19.06 8.02
C GLY A 259 49.56 -19.25 6.52
N CYS A 260 49.15 -18.28 5.70
CA CYS A 260 49.61 -18.13 4.33
C CYS A 260 50.93 -17.33 4.31
N ARG A 261 52.02 -17.99 3.91
CA ARG A 261 53.28 -17.34 3.51
C ARG A 261 53.08 -16.59 2.19
N MET A 262 53.42 -15.30 2.16
CA MET A 262 53.66 -14.57 0.91
C MET A 262 54.96 -15.07 0.27
N ARG A 263 54.93 -15.41 -1.02
CA ARG A 263 56.12 -15.48 -1.88
C ARG A 263 56.19 -14.17 -2.67
N SER A 264 57.32 -13.47 -2.56
CA SER A 264 57.68 -12.38 -3.47
C SER A 264 58.05 -12.98 -4.83
N PHE A 265 57.52 -12.42 -5.92
CA PHE A 265 58.10 -12.58 -7.25
C PHE A 265 59.03 -11.41 -7.54
N ARG A 266 60.21 -11.74 -8.06
CA ARG A 266 61.10 -10.84 -8.80
C ARG A 266 60.54 -10.65 -10.21
#